data_AF-A0A814Z4U7-F1
#
_entry.id   AF-A0A814Z4U7-F1
#
_cell.length_a   1.000
_cell.length_b   1.000
_cell.length_c   1.000
_cell.angle_alpha   90.00
_cell.angle_beta   90.00
_cell.angle_gamma   90.00
#
_symmetry.space_group_name_H-M   'P 1'
#
loop_
_entity.id
_entity.type
_entity.pdbx_description
1 polymer ?
#
loop_
_entity_poly.entity_id
_entity_poly.type
_entity_poly.pdbx_seq_one_letter_code
_entity_poly.pdbx_strand_id
1 'polypeptide(L)'
;MSLIHRTALERARFATSSRLIASLINEGLIRANADSTSIVVIDSFNDNGIEYKLFLSIVHPVPVGNLTSLDPADIVPFHIFDANSKELLCPIEIADHFWKGCTAELKQQLISSVQNQEWIYNHLPTKIPSLSSPPIQWEQYLIEGHPTHPMHRTRIPFDGFESILLAPYIKFISIPRSELVVYGSWESIMKDYLPPALSPDTLILPVHQLQVSKVLSLIPSATLIPNFERQSLAQASVRSIIPVPASDLPGYHLKMALSILTTGACRTISCYSAYNGPRITPLAKFVAPECLIPIGEVASIGSNSPDEMISKHIACIVREDPELLMPNESVIIAQCLVEKTPDGSISLVRAIFHLNTEQKCINFLTRYAELACAAFLPPMIKHGFCFEAHGQNTLARFDRHTGQLIGFAIRDFGGLRIHREQFESTTPFKLDLFPNSCIVTDDIMEVYTKVFHCLIQGHMNRLVRALDLHYSRKGWTIVRKAVEKHVGAASPAGKLWFKETVPYKAFLRMKLDHKYRDYIYGEIPNVLMLTEKNKNF
;
A
#
# COMPACT_ATOMS: atom_id res chain seq x y z
N MET A 1 -16.40 -16.91 18.54
CA MET A 1 -16.96 -15.79 19.33
C MET A 1 -16.97 -14.53 18.47
N SER A 2 -18.04 -13.73 18.53
CA SER A 2 -18.13 -12.49 17.76
C SER A 2 -17.02 -11.51 18.15
N LEU A 3 -16.38 -10.88 17.16
CA LEU A 3 -15.40 -9.79 17.30
C LEU A 3 -15.89 -8.65 18.22
N ILE A 4 -17.21 -8.53 18.40
CA ILE A 4 -17.89 -7.47 19.15
C ILE A 4 -17.64 -7.57 20.67
N HIS A 5 -17.30 -8.75 21.20
CA HIS A 5 -17.09 -8.94 22.65
C HIS A 5 -15.64 -8.78 23.11
N ARG A 6 -14.69 -8.54 22.19
CA ARG A 6 -13.28 -8.35 22.50
C ARG A 6 -12.94 -6.87 22.58
N THR A 7 -12.05 -6.52 23.51
CA THR A 7 -11.55 -5.15 23.67
C THR A 7 -10.81 -4.68 22.40
N ALA A 8 -10.71 -3.37 22.20
CA ALA A 8 -9.92 -2.81 21.10
C ALA A 8 -8.45 -3.26 21.14
N LEU A 9 -7.87 -3.37 22.34
CA LEU A 9 -6.51 -3.86 22.53
C LEU A 9 -6.34 -5.33 22.07
N GLU A 10 -7.24 -6.22 22.48
CA GLU A 10 -7.20 -7.63 22.05
C GLU A 10 -7.32 -7.75 20.53
N ARG A 11 -8.23 -6.99 19.91
CA ARG A 11 -8.38 -6.92 18.46
C ARG A 11 -7.11 -6.44 17.78
N ALA A 12 -6.49 -5.36 18.28
CA ALA A 12 -5.26 -4.78 17.72
C ALA A 12 -4.05 -5.71 17.86
N ARG A 13 -3.94 -6.38 19.01
CA ARG A 13 -2.94 -7.43 19.28
C ARG A 13 -3.11 -8.59 18.31
N PHE A 14 -4.32 -9.15 18.18
CA PHE A 14 -4.60 -10.22 17.23
C PHE A 14 -4.28 -9.81 15.78
N ALA A 15 -4.70 -8.62 15.34
CA ALA A 15 -4.44 -8.13 13.99
C ALA A 15 -2.93 -8.05 13.67
N THR A 16 -2.12 -7.63 14.64
CA THR A 16 -0.66 -7.55 14.49
C THR A 16 -0.01 -8.94 14.55
N SER A 17 -0.45 -9.78 15.48
CA SER A 17 0.07 -11.13 15.69
C SER A 17 -0.23 -12.09 14.55
N SER A 18 -1.43 -12.05 13.98
CA SER A 18 -1.79 -12.87 12.82
C SER A 18 -0.90 -12.56 11.61
N ARG A 19 -0.64 -11.28 11.35
CA ARG A 19 0.29 -10.80 10.31
C ARG A 19 1.73 -11.20 10.60
N LEU A 20 2.16 -11.15 11.87
CA LEU A 20 3.51 -11.55 12.27
C LEU A 20 3.73 -13.05 12.04
N ILE A 21 2.84 -13.89 12.58
CA ILE A 21 2.92 -15.35 12.44
C ILE A 21 2.92 -15.75 10.96
N ALA A 22 1.97 -15.24 10.18
CA ALA A 22 1.91 -15.51 8.75
C ALA A 22 3.19 -15.11 8.02
N SER A 23 3.76 -13.93 8.34
CA SER A 23 5.02 -13.48 7.74
C SER A 23 6.21 -14.36 8.13
N LEU A 24 6.31 -14.78 9.40
CA LEU A 24 7.37 -15.68 9.84
C LEU A 24 7.33 -17.03 9.11
N ILE A 25 6.13 -17.59 8.89
CA ILE A 25 5.93 -18.82 8.13
C ILE A 25 6.28 -18.61 6.65
N ASN A 26 5.65 -17.62 6.00
CA ASN A 26 5.81 -17.35 4.57
C ASN A 26 7.26 -17.02 4.17
N GLU A 27 8.04 -16.46 5.11
CA GLU A 27 9.43 -16.10 4.88
C GLU A 27 10.43 -17.18 5.31
N GLY A 28 9.94 -18.33 5.80
CA GLY A 28 10.76 -19.47 6.24
C GLY A 28 11.57 -19.20 7.51
N LEU A 29 11.13 -18.24 8.34
CA LEU A 29 11.78 -17.90 9.61
C LEU A 29 11.39 -18.87 10.73
N ILE A 30 10.23 -19.52 10.61
CA ILE A 30 9.75 -20.58 11.50
C ILE A 30 9.17 -21.74 10.70
N ARG A 31 9.09 -22.92 11.33
CA ARG A 31 8.41 -24.09 10.76
C ARG A 31 7.02 -24.21 11.35
N ALA A 32 6.05 -24.57 10.52
CA ALA A 32 4.66 -24.75 10.91
C ALA A 32 4.14 -26.05 10.31
N ASN A 33 3.41 -26.84 11.10
CA ASN A 33 2.79 -28.08 10.65
C ASN A 33 1.28 -28.01 10.86
N ALA A 34 0.51 -28.28 9.81
CA ALA A 34 -0.93 -28.40 9.90
C ALA A 34 -1.34 -29.86 10.17
N ASP A 35 -2.32 -30.04 11.05
CA ASP A 35 -2.94 -31.33 11.31
C ASP A 35 -4.30 -31.51 10.62
N SER A 36 -4.90 -32.69 10.76
CA SER A 36 -6.19 -33.03 10.15
C SER A 36 -7.39 -32.27 10.74
N THR A 37 -7.19 -31.53 11.84
CA THR A 37 -8.23 -30.79 12.55
C THR A 37 -8.17 -29.28 12.28
N SER A 38 -7.40 -28.85 11.28
CA SER A 38 -7.17 -27.43 10.98
C SER A 38 -6.48 -26.67 12.12
N ILE A 39 -5.67 -27.39 12.90
CA ILE A 39 -4.75 -26.79 13.86
C ILE A 39 -3.37 -26.76 13.22
N VAL A 40 -2.74 -25.60 13.28
CA VAL A 40 -1.34 -25.42 12.89
C VAL A 40 -0.51 -25.32 14.17
N VAL A 41 0.50 -26.17 14.26
CA VAL A 41 1.48 -26.23 15.34
C VAL A 41 2.78 -25.60 14.85
N ILE A 42 3.31 -24.69 15.64
CA ILE A 42 4.56 -24.00 15.37
C ILE A 42 5.50 -24.27 16.54
N ASP A 43 6.67 -24.80 16.22
CA ASP A 43 7.70 -25.09 17.19
C ASP A 43 8.84 -24.07 17.07
N SER A 44 9.34 -23.62 18.22
CA SER A 44 10.56 -22.82 18.33
C SER A 44 11.39 -23.30 19.52
N PHE A 45 12.70 -23.07 19.46
CA PHE A 45 13.64 -23.42 20.51
C PHE A 45 14.45 -22.19 20.88
N ASN A 46 14.55 -21.90 22.18
CA ASN A 46 15.49 -20.86 22.63
C ASN A 46 16.93 -21.37 22.64
N ASP A 47 17.89 -20.49 22.94
CA ASP A 47 19.32 -20.81 22.96
C ASP A 47 19.69 -21.87 24.03
N ASN A 48 18.81 -22.10 25.02
CA ASN A 48 18.97 -23.14 26.05
C ASN A 48 18.28 -24.46 25.68
N GLY A 49 17.70 -24.58 24.47
CA GLY A 49 17.01 -25.79 24.01
C GLY A 49 15.61 -25.99 24.57
N ILE A 50 15.01 -24.98 25.23
CA ILE A 50 13.63 -25.04 25.71
C ILE A 50 12.69 -24.87 24.51
N GLU A 51 11.79 -25.83 24.34
CA GLU A 51 10.77 -25.84 23.29
C GLU A 51 9.59 -24.91 23.66
N TYR A 52 9.20 -24.07 22.71
CA TYR A 52 7.99 -23.26 22.76
C TYR A 52 7.07 -23.70 21.64
N LYS A 53 5.79 -23.91 21.97
CA LYS A 53 4.75 -24.28 21.00
C LYS A 53 3.68 -23.21 20.89
N LEU A 54 3.28 -22.93 19.67
CA LEU A 54 2.12 -22.10 19.34
C LEU A 54 1.12 -22.94 18.55
N PHE A 55 -0.13 -22.91 18.99
CA PHE A 55 -1.25 -23.57 18.33
C PHE A 55 -2.17 -22.51 17.78
N LEU A 56 -2.50 -22.59 16.49
CA LEU A 56 -3.48 -21.71 15.88
C LEU A 56 -4.53 -22.51 15.09
N SER A 57 -5.78 -22.08 15.15
CA SER A 57 -6.84 -22.65 14.31
C SER A 57 -6.93 -21.89 12.99
N ILE A 58 -7.10 -22.59 11.88
CA ILE A 58 -7.36 -21.98 10.57
C ILE A 58 -8.80 -22.22 10.11
N VAL A 59 -9.36 -21.25 9.38
CA VAL A 59 -10.78 -21.25 8.95
C VAL A 59 -11.05 -22.35 7.93
N HIS A 60 -10.07 -22.65 7.07
CA HIS A 60 -10.19 -23.67 6.04
C HIS A 60 -9.08 -24.70 6.19
N PRO A 61 -9.39 -26.01 6.12
CA PRO A 61 -8.40 -27.06 6.21
C PRO A 61 -7.34 -26.92 5.11
N VAL A 62 -6.09 -27.14 5.48
CA VAL A 62 -4.96 -27.27 4.56
C VAL A 62 -4.44 -28.70 4.61
N PRO A 63 -3.69 -29.17 3.59
CA PRO A 63 -3.10 -30.51 3.62
C PRO A 63 -2.26 -30.73 4.88
N VAL A 64 -2.37 -31.93 5.46
CA VAL A 64 -1.60 -32.32 6.65
C VAL A 64 -0.11 -32.32 6.33
N GLY A 65 0.69 -31.75 7.22
CA GLY A 65 2.14 -31.69 7.10
C GLY A 65 2.67 -30.25 7.10
N ASN A 66 3.83 -30.06 6.47
CA ASN A 66 4.53 -28.78 6.51
C ASN A 66 3.75 -27.68 5.79
N LEU A 67 3.39 -26.64 6.52
CA LEU A 67 2.71 -25.46 6.00
C LEU A 67 3.73 -24.43 5.52
N THR A 68 3.82 -24.25 4.21
CA THR A 68 4.77 -23.32 3.60
C THR A 68 4.21 -21.93 3.35
N SER A 69 2.89 -21.75 3.47
CA SER A 69 2.27 -20.44 3.36
C SER A 69 0.98 -20.31 4.16
N LEU A 70 0.73 -19.11 4.68
CA LEU A 70 -0.45 -18.75 5.45
C LEU A 70 -0.85 -17.30 5.16
N ASP A 71 -2.14 -17.06 4.91
CA ASP A 71 -2.69 -15.70 4.91
C ASP A 71 -3.13 -15.33 6.33
N PRO A 72 -2.90 -14.10 6.80
CA PRO A 72 -3.43 -13.67 8.10
C PRO A 72 -4.96 -13.81 8.21
N ALA A 73 -5.68 -13.71 7.08
CA ALA A 73 -7.13 -13.89 7.03
C ALA A 73 -7.58 -15.34 7.18
N ASP A 74 -6.67 -16.32 7.03
CA ASP A 74 -6.96 -17.75 7.23
C ASP A 74 -6.96 -18.12 8.72
N ILE A 75 -6.37 -17.30 9.60
CA ILE A 75 -6.29 -17.56 11.04
C ILE A 75 -7.64 -17.25 11.70
N VAL A 76 -8.21 -18.21 12.43
CA VAL A 76 -9.45 -18.02 13.19
C VAL A 76 -9.23 -16.92 14.23
N PRO A 77 -10.10 -15.90 14.29
CA PRO A 77 -9.96 -14.80 15.23
C PRO A 77 -9.79 -15.25 16.69
N PHE A 78 -8.71 -14.79 17.32
CA PHE A 78 -8.34 -15.06 18.72
C PHE A 78 -7.99 -16.51 19.05
N HIS A 79 -7.89 -17.40 18.07
CA HIS A 79 -7.49 -18.79 18.31
C HIS A 79 -5.98 -18.94 18.10
N ILE A 80 -5.21 -18.36 19.03
CA ILE A 80 -3.75 -18.48 19.11
C ILE A 80 -3.41 -18.82 20.56
N PHE A 81 -2.84 -19.99 20.82
CA PHE A 81 -2.61 -20.52 22.17
C PHE A 81 -1.20 -21.06 22.35
N ASP A 82 -0.66 -20.94 23.55
CA ASP A 82 0.58 -21.62 23.93
C ASP A 82 0.34 -23.10 24.32
N ALA A 83 1.43 -23.80 24.69
CA ALA A 83 1.38 -25.19 25.17
C ALA A 83 0.53 -25.41 26.43
N ASN A 84 0.26 -24.36 27.22
CA ASN A 84 -0.56 -24.42 28.42
C ASN A 84 -2.02 -24.02 28.14
N SER A 85 -2.42 -23.94 26.87
CA SER A 85 -3.75 -23.46 26.44
C SER A 85 -4.05 -22.01 26.84
N LYS A 86 -3.02 -21.19 27.12
CA LYS A 86 -3.17 -19.75 27.37
C LYS A 86 -3.22 -19.03 26.02
N GLU A 87 -4.22 -18.17 25.86
CA GLU A 87 -4.36 -17.34 24.66
C GLU A 87 -3.17 -16.36 24.55
N LEU A 88 -2.48 -16.38 23.41
CA LEU A 88 -1.27 -15.60 23.15
C LEU A 88 -1.50 -14.61 22.02
N LEU A 89 -2.15 -13.49 22.33
CA LEU A 89 -2.41 -12.43 21.34
C LEU A 89 -1.27 -11.41 21.24
N CYS A 90 -0.36 -11.34 22.22
CA CYS A 90 0.66 -10.30 22.27
C CYS A 90 1.74 -10.54 21.20
N PRO A 91 1.93 -9.63 20.22
CA PRO A 91 2.93 -9.83 19.17
C PRO A 91 4.36 -9.77 19.69
N ILE A 92 4.59 -9.14 20.85
CA ILE A 92 5.92 -9.05 21.46
C ILE A 92 6.31 -10.39 22.08
N GLU A 93 5.41 -11.02 22.83
CA GLU A 93 5.63 -12.38 23.35
C GLU A 93 5.85 -13.39 22.21
N ILE A 94 5.08 -13.27 21.11
CA ILE A 94 5.30 -14.10 19.91
C ILE A 94 6.68 -13.80 19.30
N ALA A 95 7.06 -12.53 19.16
CA ALA A 95 8.36 -12.19 18.60
C ALA A 95 9.53 -12.69 19.47
N ASP A 96 9.40 -12.64 20.80
CA ASP A 96 10.41 -13.11 21.75
C ASP A 96 10.69 -14.60 21.61
N HIS A 97 9.64 -15.39 21.38
CA HIS A 97 9.76 -16.85 21.31
C HIS A 97 9.99 -17.37 19.89
N PHE A 98 9.46 -16.70 18.86
CA PHE A 98 9.38 -17.25 17.49
C PHE A 98 10.12 -16.42 16.44
N TRP A 99 10.55 -15.19 16.72
CA TRP A 99 11.26 -14.37 15.74
C TRP A 99 12.73 -14.17 16.11
N LYS A 100 13.55 -15.17 15.76
CA LYS A 100 15.01 -15.10 15.95
C LYS A 100 15.59 -13.89 15.22
N GLY A 101 16.38 -13.08 15.95
CA GLY A 101 16.97 -11.84 15.44
C GLY A 101 16.07 -10.60 15.56
N CYS A 102 14.88 -10.71 16.16
CA CYS A 102 14.03 -9.55 16.42
C CYS A 102 14.69 -8.59 17.43
N THR A 103 15.09 -7.41 16.96
CA THR A 103 15.73 -6.36 17.77
C THR A 103 14.71 -5.55 18.58
N ALA A 104 15.19 -4.74 19.52
CA ALA A 104 14.35 -3.83 20.30
C ALA A 104 13.61 -2.82 19.40
N GLU A 105 14.25 -2.34 18.32
CA GLU A 105 13.67 -1.40 17.36
C GLU A 105 12.53 -2.04 16.56
N LEU A 106 12.63 -3.33 16.24
CA LEU A 106 11.58 -4.08 15.56
C LEU A 106 10.39 -4.32 16.48
N LYS A 107 10.64 -4.66 17.75
CA LYS A 107 9.61 -4.75 18.80
C LYS A 107 8.91 -3.41 18.99
N GLN A 108 9.63 -2.29 19.01
CA GLN A 108 9.03 -0.97 19.12
C GLN A 108 8.09 -0.65 17.95
N GLN A 109 8.41 -1.11 16.73
CA GLN A 109 7.51 -0.97 15.59
C GLN A 109 6.23 -1.80 15.74
N LEU A 110 6.33 -3.02 16.28
CA LEU A 110 5.17 -3.85 16.59
C LEU A 110 4.29 -3.20 17.67
N ILE A 111 4.88 -2.67 18.74
CA ILE A 111 4.18 -1.93 19.81
C ILE A 111 3.43 -0.74 19.22
N SER A 112 4.13 0.09 18.43
CA SER A 112 3.54 1.23 17.74
C SER A 112 2.38 0.80 16.83
N SER A 113 2.49 -0.33 16.12
CA SER A 113 1.40 -0.85 15.28
C SER A 113 0.17 -1.23 16.10
N VAL A 114 0.35 -1.88 17.25
CA VAL A 114 -0.76 -2.24 18.16
C VAL A 114 -1.43 -0.98 18.72
N GLN A 115 -0.66 -0.02 19.22
CA GLN A 115 -1.20 1.21 19.83
C GLN A 115 -2.04 2.02 18.83
N ASN A 116 -1.53 2.21 17.61
CA ASN A 116 -2.26 2.95 16.59
C ASN A 116 -3.51 2.18 16.10
N GLN A 117 -3.44 0.86 15.98
CA GLN A 117 -4.61 0.05 15.61
C GLN A 117 -5.67 0.02 16.72
N GLU A 118 -5.25 -0.04 17.99
CA GLU A 118 -6.15 0.06 19.14
C GLU A 118 -6.90 1.38 19.14
N TRP A 119 -6.19 2.49 18.92
CA TRP A 119 -6.82 3.81 18.81
C TRP A 119 -7.89 3.82 17.71
N ILE A 120 -7.59 3.29 16.52
CA ILE A 120 -8.56 3.20 15.40
C ILE A 120 -9.79 2.37 15.80
N TYR A 121 -9.60 1.23 16.45
CA TYR A 121 -10.72 0.39 16.89
C TYR A 121 -11.60 1.01 17.98
N ASN A 122 -11.07 1.97 18.75
CA ASN A 122 -11.83 2.79 19.69
C ASN A 122 -12.53 3.98 19.03
N HIS A 123 -12.12 4.36 17.81
CA HIS A 123 -12.62 5.52 17.08
C HIS A 123 -13.09 5.13 15.66
N LEU A 124 -13.76 3.98 15.55
CA LEU A 124 -14.21 3.48 14.26
C LEU A 124 -15.14 4.51 13.58
N PRO A 125 -14.99 4.71 12.27
CA PRO A 125 -15.89 5.57 11.52
C PRO A 125 -17.32 5.03 11.62
N THR A 126 -18.25 5.89 12.04
CA THR A 126 -19.66 5.51 12.24
C THR A 126 -20.46 5.51 10.93
N LYS A 127 -19.99 6.25 9.92
CA LYS A 127 -20.64 6.38 8.62
C LYS A 127 -19.83 5.68 7.54
N ILE A 128 -20.45 4.69 6.91
CA ILE A 128 -19.91 4.05 5.72
C ILE A 128 -20.02 5.05 4.54
N PRO A 129 -18.93 5.34 3.81
CA PRO A 129 -18.98 6.17 2.62
C PRO A 129 -19.90 5.56 1.55
N SER A 130 -20.51 6.41 0.73
CA SER A 130 -21.38 5.99 -0.37
C SER A 130 -20.78 6.37 -1.73
N LEU A 131 -21.39 5.96 -2.83
CA LEU A 131 -20.89 6.35 -4.17
C LEU A 131 -20.88 7.88 -4.38
N SER A 132 -21.68 8.65 -3.65
CA SER A 132 -21.62 10.13 -3.70
C SER A 132 -20.59 10.74 -2.75
N SER A 133 -19.93 9.94 -1.91
CA SER A 133 -18.88 10.41 -1.02
C SER A 133 -17.60 10.74 -1.81
N PRO A 134 -16.91 11.84 -1.48
CA PRO A 134 -15.63 12.16 -2.09
C PRO A 134 -14.55 11.11 -1.73
N PRO A 135 -13.52 10.90 -2.57
CA PRO A 135 -12.44 9.93 -2.33
C PRO A 135 -11.79 10.06 -0.94
N ILE A 136 -11.68 11.27 -0.39
CA ILE A 136 -11.09 11.49 0.94
C ILE A 136 -11.85 10.79 2.07
N GLN A 137 -13.18 10.70 1.99
CA GLN A 137 -13.97 9.97 2.98
C GLN A 137 -13.70 8.46 2.90
N TRP A 138 -13.43 7.93 1.71
CA TRP A 138 -13.00 6.55 1.53
C TRP A 138 -11.61 6.32 2.14
N GLU A 139 -10.64 7.22 1.88
CA GLU A 139 -9.27 7.13 2.45
C GLU A 139 -9.31 7.05 3.98
N GLN A 140 -10.07 7.96 4.60
CA GLN A 140 -10.14 8.10 6.05
C GLN A 140 -11.01 7.03 6.71
N TYR A 141 -11.72 6.21 5.91
CA TYR A 141 -12.42 5.04 6.40
C TYR A 141 -11.48 3.83 6.59
N LEU A 142 -10.26 3.81 6.05
CA LEU A 142 -9.37 2.63 6.15
C LEU A 142 -9.05 2.23 7.60
N ILE A 143 -9.40 0.99 7.98
CA ILE A 143 -9.29 0.46 9.36
C ILE A 143 -8.08 -0.46 9.50
N GLU A 144 -7.88 -1.42 8.61
CA GLU A 144 -6.94 -2.54 8.82
C GLU A 144 -5.50 -2.28 8.32
N GLY A 145 -5.29 -1.24 7.52
CA GLY A 145 -3.97 -0.92 6.98
C GLY A 145 -3.45 -1.97 5.99
N HIS A 146 -2.14 -2.26 6.02
CA HIS A 146 -1.55 -3.25 5.11
C HIS A 146 -2.01 -4.68 5.49
N PRO A 147 -2.50 -5.49 4.54
CA PRO A 147 -3.15 -6.76 4.86
C PRO A 147 -2.22 -7.83 5.43
N THR A 148 -0.94 -7.82 5.05
CA THR A 148 0.00 -8.89 5.43
C THR A 148 1.18 -8.45 6.28
N HIS A 149 1.44 -7.13 6.41
CA HIS A 149 2.69 -6.65 7.01
C HIS A 149 2.49 -6.46 8.52
N PRO A 150 3.28 -7.06 9.42
CA PRO A 150 3.03 -6.98 10.86
C PRO A 150 3.14 -5.55 11.42
N MET A 151 4.06 -4.74 10.92
CA MET A 151 4.12 -3.28 11.22
C MET A 151 3.09 -2.45 10.42
N HIS A 152 1.87 -2.96 10.21
CA HIS A 152 0.87 -2.37 9.29
C HIS A 152 0.44 -0.95 9.66
N ARG A 153 0.48 -0.59 10.95
CA ARG A 153 0.07 0.71 11.50
C ARG A 153 1.15 1.41 12.31
N THR A 154 2.41 1.04 12.14
CA THR A 154 3.51 1.75 12.81
C THR A 154 3.49 3.25 12.44
N ARG A 155 3.72 4.08 13.46
CA ARG A 155 3.92 5.54 13.39
C ARG A 155 5.05 5.90 14.36
N ILE A 156 6.30 5.96 13.89
CA ILE A 156 7.46 6.32 14.72
C ILE A 156 8.18 7.50 14.08
N PRO A 157 8.62 8.53 14.84
CA PRO A 157 8.54 8.67 16.31
C PRO A 157 7.27 9.38 16.81
N PHE A 158 6.14 9.20 16.13
CA PHE A 158 4.90 9.90 16.48
C PHE A 158 4.21 9.28 17.70
N ASP A 159 3.95 10.09 18.71
CA ASP A 159 3.32 9.74 19.99
C ASP A 159 1.97 10.43 20.23
N GLY A 160 1.49 11.21 19.25
CA GLY A 160 0.21 11.92 19.31
C GLY A 160 -1.00 11.09 18.89
N PHE A 161 -2.16 11.75 18.78
CA PHE A 161 -3.40 11.12 18.32
C PHE A 161 -3.46 11.03 16.79
N GLU A 162 -3.97 9.91 16.25
CA GLU A 162 -4.11 9.72 14.79
C GLU A 162 -4.99 10.81 14.14
N SER A 163 -5.90 11.47 14.88
CA SER A 163 -6.69 12.62 14.39
C SER A 163 -5.81 13.76 13.84
N ILE A 164 -4.65 13.99 14.44
CA ILE A 164 -3.66 14.98 13.97
C ILE A 164 -3.09 14.58 12.60
N LEU A 165 -2.96 13.28 12.34
CA LEU A 165 -2.49 12.75 11.07
C LEU A 165 -3.58 12.73 9.99
N LEU A 166 -4.86 12.81 10.35
CA LEU A 166 -5.99 12.81 9.41
C LEU A 166 -6.34 14.23 8.92
N ALA A 167 -6.09 15.26 9.73
CA ALA A 167 -6.34 16.65 9.36
C ALA A 167 -5.18 17.58 9.78
N PRO A 168 -3.98 17.42 9.21
CA PRO A 168 -2.82 18.23 9.58
C PRO A 168 -2.91 19.66 9.04
N TYR A 169 -2.24 20.59 9.70
CA TYR A 169 -1.93 21.88 9.07
C TYR A 169 -0.76 21.76 8.09
N ILE A 170 -0.81 22.58 7.06
CA ILE A 170 0.29 22.86 6.15
C ILE A 170 0.97 24.12 6.65
N LYS A 171 2.27 24.00 6.88
CA LYS A 171 3.15 25.10 7.29
C LYS A 171 4.05 25.49 6.12
N PHE A 172 4.60 26.70 6.15
CA PHE A 172 5.41 27.22 5.05
C PHE A 172 6.75 27.69 5.58
N ILE A 173 7.83 27.27 4.93
CA ILE A 173 9.20 27.61 5.32
C ILE A 173 9.87 28.34 4.16
N SER A 174 10.42 29.52 4.45
CA SER A 174 11.29 30.25 3.53
C SER A 174 12.70 29.67 3.58
N ILE A 175 13.23 29.30 2.42
CA ILE A 175 14.53 28.64 2.27
C ILE A 175 15.31 29.35 1.15
N PRO A 176 16.64 29.56 1.26
CA PRO A 176 17.42 30.12 0.16
C PRO A 176 17.26 29.34 -1.14
N ARG A 177 17.12 30.04 -2.26
CA ARG A 177 16.95 29.43 -3.58
C ARG A 177 18.09 28.48 -3.95
N SER A 178 19.31 28.74 -3.47
CA SER A 178 20.48 27.88 -3.71
C SER A 178 20.35 26.48 -3.08
N GLU A 179 19.49 26.32 -2.08
CA GLU A 179 19.26 25.07 -1.34
C GLU A 179 18.13 24.23 -1.94
N LEU A 180 17.35 24.78 -2.88
CA LEU A 180 16.16 24.15 -3.45
C LEU A 180 16.22 24.08 -4.96
N VAL A 181 15.55 23.08 -5.52
CA VAL A 181 15.33 22.91 -6.96
C VAL A 181 13.85 22.68 -7.20
N VAL A 182 13.33 23.34 -8.23
CA VAL A 182 11.93 23.25 -8.68
C VAL A 182 11.88 22.46 -9.99
N TYR A 183 10.81 21.68 -10.17
CA TYR A 183 10.58 20.89 -11.37
C TYR A 183 9.13 21.01 -11.83
N GLY A 184 8.92 20.89 -13.14
CA GLY A 184 7.59 21.04 -13.74
C GLY A 184 7.05 22.47 -13.59
N SER A 185 5.73 22.61 -13.60
CA SER A 185 5.05 23.92 -13.57
C SER A 185 4.85 24.47 -12.15
N TRP A 186 5.81 24.27 -11.24
CA TRP A 186 5.68 24.58 -9.80
C TRP A 186 5.25 26.02 -9.56
N GLU A 187 5.98 27.00 -10.09
CA GLU A 187 5.70 28.42 -9.87
C GLU A 187 4.32 28.83 -10.38
N SER A 188 3.90 28.29 -11.53
CA SER A 188 2.59 28.62 -12.11
C SER A 188 1.44 28.04 -11.29
N ILE A 189 1.58 26.81 -10.78
CA ILE A 189 0.51 26.13 -10.04
C ILE A 189 0.41 26.69 -8.61
N MET A 190 1.55 26.97 -7.99
CA MET A 190 1.63 27.32 -6.57
C MET A 190 1.55 28.82 -6.30
N LYS A 191 1.53 29.66 -7.34
CA LYS A 191 1.60 31.14 -7.26
C LYS A 191 0.66 31.75 -6.23
N ASP A 192 -0.62 31.40 -6.30
CA ASP A 192 -1.66 32.01 -5.47
C ASP A 192 -1.86 31.26 -4.13
N TYR A 193 -1.25 30.08 -4.02
CA TYR A 193 -1.35 29.24 -2.83
C TYR A 193 -0.28 29.57 -1.79
N LEU A 194 0.95 29.88 -2.24
CA LEU A 194 2.09 30.17 -1.38
C LEU A 194 1.99 31.59 -0.77
N PRO A 195 2.48 31.79 0.46
CA PRO A 195 2.70 33.13 0.99
C PRO A 195 3.75 33.89 0.17
N PRO A 196 3.79 35.24 0.28
CA PRO A 196 4.85 36.02 -0.35
C PRO A 196 6.23 35.58 0.19
N ALA A 197 7.21 35.52 -0.71
CA ALA A 197 8.59 35.24 -0.32
C ALA A 197 9.12 36.35 0.59
N LEU A 198 9.91 35.98 1.61
CA LEU A 198 10.54 36.94 2.51
C LEU A 198 11.60 37.80 1.80
N SER A 199 12.19 37.29 0.72
CA SER A 199 13.15 37.99 -0.14
C SER A 199 13.12 37.41 -1.56
N PRO A 200 13.65 38.11 -2.58
CA PRO A 200 13.76 37.57 -3.94
C PRO A 200 14.62 36.30 -4.05
N ASP A 201 15.56 36.13 -3.12
CA ASP A 201 16.53 35.03 -3.09
C ASP A 201 16.03 33.80 -2.32
N THR A 202 14.78 33.81 -1.86
CA THR A 202 14.17 32.66 -1.17
C THR A 202 13.03 32.04 -1.96
N LEU A 203 12.82 30.75 -1.72
CA LEU A 203 11.67 29.97 -2.16
C LEU A 203 10.88 29.51 -0.94
N ILE A 204 9.57 29.34 -1.12
CA ILE A 204 8.69 28.83 -0.07
C ILE A 204 8.45 27.34 -0.27
N LEU A 205 8.76 26.56 0.77
CA LEU A 205 8.49 25.14 0.85
C LEU A 205 7.24 24.90 1.72
N PRO A 206 6.13 24.39 1.16
CA PRO A 206 5.04 23.84 1.96
C PRO A 206 5.48 22.54 2.62
N VAL A 207 5.23 22.41 3.92
CA VAL A 207 5.62 21.26 4.73
C VAL A 207 4.47 20.80 5.63
N HIS A 208 4.45 19.50 5.91
CA HIS A 208 3.58 18.95 6.94
C HIS A 208 3.93 19.57 8.30
N GLN A 209 2.94 19.88 9.15
CA GLN A 209 3.23 20.49 10.47
C GLN A 209 4.25 19.72 11.31
N LEU A 210 4.20 18.38 11.28
CA LEU A 210 5.13 17.51 12.00
C LEU A 210 6.54 17.46 11.37
N GLN A 211 6.73 18.03 10.18
CA GLN A 211 8.00 18.05 9.46
C GLN A 211 8.80 19.34 9.72
N VAL A 212 8.17 20.39 10.27
CA VAL A 212 8.77 21.72 10.46
C VAL A 212 10.10 21.65 11.21
N SER A 213 10.12 21.07 12.42
CA SER A 213 11.31 21.00 13.25
C SER A 213 12.46 20.25 12.56
N LYS A 214 12.14 19.21 11.78
CA LYS A 214 13.15 18.46 11.03
C LYS A 214 13.77 19.32 9.94
N VAL A 215 12.97 20.05 9.16
CA VAL A 215 13.50 20.94 8.11
C VAL A 215 14.37 22.04 8.69
N LEU A 216 13.92 22.72 9.76
CA LEU A 216 14.69 23.78 10.41
C LEU A 216 16.02 23.26 11.00
N SER A 217 16.05 22.01 11.49
CA SER A 217 17.29 21.39 11.97
C SER A 217 18.28 21.04 10.86
N LEU A 218 17.79 20.80 9.63
CA LEU A 218 18.60 20.38 8.49
C LEU A 218 19.09 21.57 7.64
N ILE A 219 18.34 22.67 7.61
CA ILE A 219 18.71 23.90 6.91
C ILE A 219 18.68 25.05 7.92
N PRO A 220 19.82 25.41 8.54
CA PRO A 220 19.87 26.46 9.56
C PRO A 220 19.44 27.84 9.07
N SER A 221 19.54 28.12 7.77
CA SER A 221 19.09 29.36 7.13
C SER A 221 17.58 29.39 6.84
N ALA A 222 16.88 28.28 7.03
CA ALA A 222 15.45 28.18 6.81
C ALA A 222 14.67 28.90 7.91
N THR A 223 13.61 29.63 7.52
CA THR A 223 12.77 30.39 8.44
C THR A 223 11.31 29.99 8.28
N LEU A 224 10.66 29.58 9.36
CA LEU A 224 9.21 29.35 9.36
C LEU A 224 8.47 30.67 9.13
N ILE A 225 7.52 30.69 8.20
CA ILE A 225 6.65 31.85 7.99
C ILE A 225 5.65 31.92 9.16
N PRO A 226 5.68 32.97 9.99
CA PRO A 226 4.77 33.08 11.14
C PRO A 226 3.34 33.36 10.67
N ASN A 227 2.36 32.85 11.41
CA ASN A 227 0.92 33.11 11.22
C ASN A 227 0.37 32.79 9.81
N PHE A 228 1.05 31.95 9.04
CA PHE A 228 0.57 31.49 7.75
C PHE A 228 0.54 29.97 7.73
N GLU A 229 -0.68 29.42 7.83
CA GLU A 229 -0.94 27.98 7.78
C GLU A 229 -2.22 27.72 6.98
N ARG A 230 -2.33 26.53 6.40
CA ARG A 230 -3.53 26.08 5.70
C ARG A 230 -4.07 24.82 6.34
N GLN A 231 -5.38 24.72 6.44
CA GLN A 231 -6.03 23.48 6.84
C GLN A 231 -5.94 22.46 5.70
N SER A 232 -5.89 21.18 6.06
CA SER A 232 -5.86 20.11 5.07
C SER A 232 -6.45 18.82 5.60
N LEU A 233 -6.82 17.92 4.68
CA LEU A 233 -7.17 16.54 4.99
C LEU A 233 -6.09 15.62 4.43
N ALA A 234 -5.64 14.67 5.21
CA ALA A 234 -4.67 13.68 4.80
C ALA A 234 -5.35 12.42 4.28
N GLN A 235 -4.79 11.93 3.16
CA GLN A 235 -5.07 10.63 2.55
C GLN A 235 -4.44 9.50 3.37
N ALA A 236 -4.67 8.24 2.99
CA ALA A 236 -4.20 7.04 3.68
C ALA A 236 -2.68 7.00 3.94
N SER A 237 -1.91 7.70 3.10
CA SER A 237 -0.46 7.83 3.24
C SER A 237 0.00 8.80 4.34
N VAL A 238 -0.92 9.50 5.00
CA VAL A 238 -0.78 10.59 6.00
C VAL A 238 -0.03 11.85 5.52
N ARG A 239 0.68 11.78 4.40
CA ARG A 239 1.52 12.86 3.86
C ARG A 239 1.08 13.37 2.49
N SER A 240 0.12 12.68 1.86
CA SER A 240 -0.58 13.20 0.69
C SER A 240 -1.83 13.86 1.22
N ILE A 241 -1.97 15.15 0.94
CA ILE A 241 -2.92 16.04 1.60
C ILE A 241 -3.73 16.81 0.57
N ILE A 242 -4.94 17.14 0.96
CA ILE A 242 -5.91 17.90 0.21
C ILE A 242 -6.09 19.23 0.95
N PRO A 243 -5.67 20.37 0.36
CA PRO A 243 -5.91 21.68 0.94
C PRO A 243 -7.40 21.94 1.19
N VAL A 244 -7.73 22.55 2.32
CA VAL A 244 -9.10 22.91 2.70
C VAL A 244 -9.18 24.42 2.94
N PRO A 245 -10.10 25.14 2.26
CA PRO A 245 -11.02 24.65 1.23
C PRO A 245 -10.27 24.24 -0.06
N ALA A 246 -10.85 23.31 -0.85
CA ALA A 246 -10.24 22.85 -2.11
C ALA A 246 -10.01 23.98 -3.12
N SER A 247 -10.74 25.10 -2.97
CA SER A 247 -10.54 26.33 -3.74
C SER A 247 -9.20 27.02 -3.49
N ASP A 248 -8.51 26.73 -2.39
CA ASP A 248 -7.19 27.32 -2.12
C ASP A 248 -6.15 26.82 -3.12
N LEU A 249 -6.24 25.55 -3.54
CA LEU A 249 -5.38 24.95 -4.56
C LEU A 249 -6.22 24.10 -5.53
N PRO A 250 -6.97 24.74 -6.44
CA PRO A 250 -7.97 24.05 -7.25
C PRO A 250 -7.31 23.03 -8.18
N GLY A 251 -7.80 21.79 -8.12
CA GLY A 251 -7.38 20.71 -9.01
C GLY A 251 -6.09 20.00 -8.61
N TYR A 252 -5.52 20.30 -7.43
CA TYR A 252 -4.29 19.66 -6.99
C TYR A 252 -4.27 19.27 -5.50
N HIS A 253 -3.54 18.18 -5.25
CA HIS A 253 -3.13 17.71 -3.94
C HIS A 253 -1.63 17.90 -3.75
N LEU A 254 -1.18 17.91 -2.51
CA LEU A 254 0.25 17.98 -2.17
C LEU A 254 0.71 16.67 -1.53
N LYS A 255 1.84 16.12 -1.97
CA LYS A 255 2.53 15.00 -1.33
C LYS A 255 3.82 15.53 -0.72
N MET A 256 3.89 15.56 0.61
CA MET A 256 4.97 16.20 1.35
C MET A 256 5.93 15.19 1.97
N ALA A 257 7.20 15.54 2.15
CA ALA A 257 8.10 14.75 2.97
C ALA A 257 7.61 14.73 4.43
N LEU A 258 7.63 13.56 5.06
CA LEU A 258 7.21 13.37 6.44
C LEU A 258 8.11 12.33 7.11
N SER A 259 8.78 12.73 8.18
CA SER A 259 9.76 11.91 8.91
C SER A 259 9.08 10.94 9.88
N ILE A 260 8.08 10.19 9.39
CA ILE A 260 7.38 9.16 10.13
C ILE A 260 7.61 7.82 9.42
N LEU A 261 8.05 6.83 10.18
CA LEU A 261 8.14 5.44 9.77
C LEU A 261 6.74 4.81 9.75
N THR A 262 6.30 4.36 8.58
CA THR A 262 5.06 3.59 8.42
C THR A 262 5.33 2.35 7.57
N THR A 263 4.76 1.19 7.96
CA THR A 263 4.83 -0.07 7.18
C THR A 263 6.24 -0.37 6.63
N GLY A 264 7.25 -0.16 7.48
CA GLY A 264 8.65 -0.48 7.17
C GLY A 264 9.51 0.58 6.47
N ALA A 265 8.95 1.72 6.03
CA ALA A 265 9.72 2.81 5.43
C ALA A 265 9.33 4.19 5.95
N CYS A 266 10.33 5.08 6.08
CA CYS A 266 10.11 6.47 6.44
C CYS A 266 9.44 7.22 5.27
N ARG A 267 8.37 7.98 5.54
CA ARG A 267 7.54 8.68 4.54
C ARG A 267 8.19 9.95 3.97
N THR A 268 9.46 9.83 3.63
CA THR A 268 10.31 10.81 2.94
C THR A 268 10.09 10.79 1.42
N ILE A 269 10.49 11.85 0.72
CA ILE A 269 10.41 11.93 -0.75
C ILE A 269 11.83 12.08 -1.26
N SER A 270 12.35 11.07 -1.96
CA SER A 270 13.70 11.15 -2.51
C SER A 270 13.81 12.23 -3.60
N CYS A 271 15.03 12.71 -3.82
CA CYS A 271 15.34 13.61 -4.93
C CYS A 271 14.92 12.99 -6.28
N TYR A 272 15.11 11.68 -6.46
CA TYR A 272 14.66 10.93 -7.63
C TYR A 272 13.15 11.09 -7.84
N SER A 273 12.33 10.88 -6.80
CA SER A 273 10.88 11.00 -6.92
C SER A 273 10.44 12.42 -7.25
N ALA A 274 11.04 13.44 -6.63
CA ALA A 274 10.75 14.84 -6.94
C ALA A 274 11.11 15.16 -8.41
N TYR A 275 12.30 14.78 -8.87
CA TYR A 275 12.75 15.01 -10.24
C TYR A 275 11.92 14.26 -11.29
N ASN A 276 11.62 13.00 -11.01
CA ASN A 276 11.00 12.08 -11.97
C ASN A 276 9.50 12.31 -12.15
N GLY A 277 8.76 12.71 -11.10
CA GLY A 277 7.29 12.83 -11.16
C GLY A 277 6.79 13.60 -12.39
N PRO A 278 7.23 14.86 -12.60
CA PRO A 278 6.81 15.67 -13.75
C PRO A 278 7.18 15.06 -15.11
N ARG A 279 8.31 14.34 -15.17
CA ARG A 279 8.81 13.71 -16.40
C ARG A 279 8.10 12.40 -16.73
N ILE A 280 7.67 11.67 -15.71
CA ILE A 280 6.92 10.41 -15.87
C ILE A 280 5.47 10.66 -16.23
N THR A 281 4.87 11.74 -15.73
CA THR A 281 3.47 12.08 -15.99
C THR A 281 3.06 11.93 -17.47
N PRO A 282 3.76 12.55 -18.46
CA PRO A 282 3.42 12.37 -19.86
C PRO A 282 3.64 10.94 -20.38
N LEU A 283 4.67 10.24 -19.89
CA LEU A 283 4.95 8.85 -20.27
C LEU A 283 3.84 7.90 -19.78
N ALA A 284 3.43 8.08 -18.53
CA ALA A 284 2.35 7.33 -17.92
C ALA A 284 1.03 7.56 -18.67
N LYS A 285 0.71 8.81 -19.01
CA LYS A 285 -0.50 9.16 -19.79
C LYS A 285 -0.45 8.56 -21.20
N PHE A 286 0.72 8.45 -21.83
CA PHE A 286 0.87 7.84 -23.16
C PHE A 286 0.64 6.32 -23.16
N VAL A 287 1.22 5.60 -22.20
CA VAL A 287 1.11 4.12 -22.16
C VAL A 287 -0.23 3.63 -21.59
N ALA A 288 -0.98 4.50 -20.92
CA ALA A 288 -2.24 4.13 -20.30
C ALA A 288 -3.32 3.85 -21.36
N PRO A 289 -4.02 2.71 -21.28
CA PRO A 289 -5.20 2.46 -22.11
C PRO A 289 -6.39 3.33 -21.67
N GLU A 290 -7.44 3.41 -22.48
CA GLU A 290 -8.63 4.25 -22.23
C GLU A 290 -9.30 3.99 -20.86
N CYS A 291 -9.26 2.75 -20.37
CA CYS A 291 -9.84 2.39 -19.07
C CYS A 291 -8.93 2.71 -17.87
N LEU A 292 -7.79 3.37 -18.07
CA LEU A 292 -6.83 3.75 -17.04
C LEU A 292 -6.50 5.25 -17.10
N ILE A 293 -6.68 5.97 -15.99
CA ILE A 293 -6.28 7.38 -15.85
C ILE A 293 -5.09 7.49 -14.88
N PRO A 294 -3.89 7.80 -15.37
CA PRO A 294 -2.78 8.18 -14.50
C PRO A 294 -3.03 9.56 -13.88
N ILE A 295 -3.02 9.62 -12.55
CA ILE A 295 -3.08 10.86 -11.78
C ILE A 295 -1.65 11.42 -11.72
N GLY A 296 -1.41 12.48 -12.49
CA GLY A 296 -0.09 13.05 -12.71
C GLY A 296 0.54 13.69 -11.47
N GLU A 297 1.85 13.55 -11.34
CA GLU A 297 2.69 14.30 -10.42
C GLU A 297 3.37 15.41 -11.23
N VAL A 298 2.68 16.55 -11.41
CA VAL A 298 2.97 17.52 -12.49
C VAL A 298 4.04 18.56 -12.15
N ALA A 299 4.30 18.77 -10.87
CA ALA A 299 5.31 19.69 -10.40
C ALA A 299 5.88 19.23 -9.05
N SER A 300 7.06 19.71 -8.70
CA SER A 300 7.66 19.44 -7.40
C SER A 300 8.70 20.49 -7.04
N ILE A 301 9.02 20.54 -5.75
CA ILE A 301 10.16 21.25 -5.19
C ILE A 301 10.91 20.27 -4.28
N GLY A 302 12.23 20.32 -4.29
CA GLY A 302 13.08 19.47 -3.46
C GLY A 302 14.38 20.16 -3.08
N SER A 303 15.13 19.58 -2.16
CA SER A 303 16.47 20.08 -1.82
C SER A 303 17.50 19.82 -2.92
N ASN A 304 18.41 20.76 -3.10
CA ASN A 304 19.60 20.65 -3.95
C ASN A 304 20.78 19.95 -3.26
N SER A 305 20.62 19.54 -1.99
CA SER A 305 21.68 18.85 -1.26
C SER A 305 22.03 17.52 -1.92
N PRO A 306 23.32 17.23 -2.17
CA PRO A 306 23.74 15.93 -2.69
C PRO A 306 23.61 14.82 -1.64
N ASP A 307 23.48 15.17 -0.36
CA ASP A 307 23.25 14.20 0.71
C ASP A 307 21.79 13.77 0.75
N GLU A 308 21.54 12.53 0.34
CA GLU A 308 20.21 11.92 0.37
C GLU A 308 19.60 11.83 1.78
N MET A 309 20.42 11.74 2.83
CA MET A 309 19.94 11.73 4.21
C MET A 309 19.38 13.08 4.64
N ILE A 310 19.71 14.15 3.91
CA ILE A 310 19.15 15.49 4.08
C ILE A 310 18.00 15.67 3.08
N SER A 311 18.28 15.51 1.78
CA SER A 311 17.37 15.96 0.72
C SER A 311 16.01 15.24 0.75
N LYS A 312 15.97 13.97 1.17
CA LYS A 312 14.72 13.21 1.24
C LYS A 312 13.68 13.77 2.23
N HIS A 313 14.13 14.56 3.19
CA HIS A 313 13.27 15.20 4.20
C HIS A 313 12.72 16.56 3.76
N ILE A 314 13.12 17.04 2.58
CA ILE A 314 12.89 18.42 2.12
C ILE A 314 12.40 18.35 0.68
N ALA A 315 11.12 18.04 0.53
CA ALA A 315 10.46 17.98 -0.77
C ALA A 315 8.94 18.04 -0.65
N CYS A 316 8.30 18.56 -1.71
CA CYS A 316 6.87 18.53 -1.93
C CYS A 316 6.58 18.27 -3.41
N ILE A 317 5.60 17.41 -3.69
CA ILE A 317 5.13 17.08 -5.03
C ILE A 317 3.68 17.55 -5.17
N VAL A 318 3.38 18.22 -6.27
CA VAL A 318 2.03 18.58 -6.69
C VAL A 318 1.46 17.45 -7.54
N ARG A 319 0.29 16.96 -7.16
CA ARG A 319 -0.41 15.87 -7.83
C ARG A 319 -1.79 16.34 -8.29
N GLU A 320 -2.24 15.92 -9.46
CA GLU A 320 -3.60 16.19 -9.95
C GLU A 320 -4.67 15.63 -8.98
N ASP A 321 -5.79 16.33 -8.85
CA ASP A 321 -6.93 15.90 -8.05
C ASP A 321 -7.84 14.94 -8.84
N PRO A 322 -8.05 13.68 -8.38
CA PRO A 322 -8.98 12.75 -9.01
C PRO A 322 -10.43 13.29 -9.11
N GLU A 323 -10.91 14.10 -8.17
CA GLU A 323 -12.29 14.62 -8.25
C GLU A 323 -12.47 15.56 -9.45
N LEU A 324 -11.49 16.43 -9.70
CA LEU A 324 -11.53 17.33 -10.85
C LEU A 324 -11.25 16.61 -12.18
N LEU A 325 -10.39 15.59 -12.17
CA LEU A 325 -10.12 14.76 -13.36
C LEU A 325 -11.33 13.93 -13.78
N MET A 326 -12.20 13.55 -12.83
CA MET A 326 -13.32 12.63 -13.04
C MET A 326 -14.59 13.12 -12.32
N PRO A 327 -15.13 14.30 -12.67
CA PRO A 327 -16.17 14.99 -11.88
C PRO A 327 -17.51 14.25 -11.84
N ASN A 328 -17.80 13.45 -12.86
CA ASN A 328 -19.05 12.70 -13.00
C ASN A 328 -18.94 11.24 -12.53
N GLU A 329 -17.78 10.84 -12.01
CA GLU A 329 -17.51 9.47 -11.59
C GLU A 329 -17.42 9.38 -10.07
N SER A 330 -17.63 8.19 -9.55
CA SER A 330 -17.35 7.83 -8.16
C SER A 330 -16.01 7.13 -8.12
N VAL A 331 -15.04 7.70 -7.40
CA VAL A 331 -13.67 7.22 -7.39
C VAL A 331 -13.35 6.67 -6.00
N ILE A 332 -13.12 5.36 -5.92
CA ILE A 332 -12.93 4.65 -4.65
C ILE A 332 -11.57 3.98 -4.66
N ILE A 333 -10.78 4.18 -3.60
CA ILE A 333 -9.50 3.49 -3.47
C ILE A 333 -9.78 1.99 -3.31
N ALA A 334 -9.12 1.17 -4.12
CA ALA A 334 -9.38 -0.26 -4.17
C ALA A 334 -9.14 -0.94 -2.82
N GLN A 335 -8.20 -0.44 -2.00
CA GLN A 335 -7.98 -0.91 -0.63
C GLN A 335 -9.23 -0.75 0.25
N CYS A 336 -10.04 0.29 0.05
CA CYS A 336 -11.24 0.51 0.85
C CYS A 336 -12.34 -0.51 0.54
N LEU A 337 -12.41 -1.01 -0.70
CA LEU A 337 -13.42 -2.01 -1.10
C LEU A 337 -13.32 -3.30 -0.27
N VAL A 338 -12.11 -3.64 0.20
CA VAL A 338 -11.83 -4.88 0.94
C VAL A 338 -11.88 -4.72 2.47
N GLU A 339 -12.10 -3.49 2.97
CA GLU A 339 -12.35 -3.24 4.38
C GLU A 339 -13.69 -3.88 4.81
N LYS A 340 -13.91 -3.98 6.13
CA LYS A 340 -15.17 -4.47 6.69
C LYS A 340 -16.08 -3.32 7.13
N THR A 341 -17.37 -3.63 7.25
CA THR A 341 -18.33 -2.79 7.98
C THR A 341 -17.90 -2.64 9.45
N PRO A 342 -18.34 -1.59 10.18
CA PRO A 342 -17.86 -1.34 11.55
C PRO A 342 -18.17 -2.46 12.54
N ASP A 343 -19.24 -3.22 12.31
CA ASP A 343 -19.62 -4.42 13.07
C ASP A 343 -18.79 -5.67 12.68
N GLY A 344 -17.97 -5.57 11.63
CA GLY A 344 -17.10 -6.62 11.13
C GLY A 344 -17.82 -7.74 10.37
N SER A 345 -19.11 -7.58 10.06
CA SER A 345 -19.97 -8.68 9.56
C SER A 345 -19.73 -9.01 8.08
N ILE A 346 -19.57 -8.00 7.22
CA ILE A 346 -19.35 -8.17 5.78
C ILE A 346 -18.29 -7.19 5.26
N SER A 347 -17.75 -7.47 4.08
CA SER A 347 -16.86 -6.54 3.38
C SER A 347 -17.65 -5.35 2.82
N LEU A 348 -16.98 -4.18 2.74
CA LEU A 348 -17.57 -2.97 2.21
C LEU A 348 -18.04 -3.15 0.77
N VAL A 349 -17.26 -3.79 -0.11
CA VAL A 349 -17.68 -4.07 -1.48
C VAL A 349 -19.02 -4.82 -1.54
N ARG A 350 -19.27 -5.77 -0.63
CA ARG A 350 -20.54 -6.47 -0.57
C ARG A 350 -21.67 -5.58 -0.05
N ALA A 351 -21.38 -4.78 0.97
CA ALA A 351 -22.34 -3.86 1.58
C ALA A 351 -22.81 -2.76 0.60
N ILE A 352 -21.86 -2.08 -0.06
CA ILE A 352 -22.11 -0.91 -0.91
C ILE A 352 -22.81 -1.30 -2.21
N PHE A 353 -22.38 -2.41 -2.83
CA PHE A 353 -22.92 -2.86 -4.11
C PHE A 353 -24.02 -3.92 -3.96
N HIS A 354 -24.50 -4.15 -2.73
CA HIS A 354 -25.57 -5.11 -2.41
C HIS A 354 -25.34 -6.51 -3.02
N LEU A 355 -24.11 -7.00 -2.89
CA LEU A 355 -23.66 -8.30 -3.41
C LEU A 355 -24.07 -9.44 -2.46
N ASN A 356 -25.39 -9.60 -2.31
CA ASN A 356 -25.99 -10.50 -1.32
C ASN A 356 -26.07 -11.97 -1.77
N THR A 357 -25.56 -12.28 -2.97
CA THR A 357 -25.57 -13.64 -3.53
C THR A 357 -24.22 -13.92 -4.18
N GLU A 358 -23.81 -15.19 -4.21
CA GLU A 358 -22.57 -15.61 -4.87
C GLU A 358 -22.53 -15.17 -6.34
N GLN A 359 -23.65 -15.29 -7.07
CA GLN A 359 -23.72 -14.87 -8.48
C GLN A 359 -23.46 -13.37 -8.67
N LYS A 360 -23.96 -12.51 -7.76
CA LYS A 360 -23.65 -11.07 -7.80
C LYS A 360 -22.16 -10.82 -7.54
N CYS A 361 -21.56 -11.52 -6.57
CA CYS A 361 -20.11 -11.46 -6.33
C CYS A 361 -19.30 -11.90 -7.56
N ILE A 362 -19.70 -12.98 -8.22
CA ILE A 362 -19.08 -13.50 -9.45
C ILE A 362 -19.16 -12.48 -10.58
N ASN A 363 -20.34 -11.88 -10.81
CA ASN A 363 -20.53 -10.89 -11.86
C ASN A 363 -19.67 -9.64 -11.61
N PHE A 364 -19.64 -9.16 -10.36
CA PHE A 364 -18.79 -8.03 -9.96
C PHE A 364 -17.30 -8.34 -10.19
N LEU A 365 -16.82 -9.48 -9.68
CA LEU A 365 -15.42 -9.89 -9.83
C LEU A 365 -15.02 -10.09 -11.29
N THR A 366 -15.92 -10.65 -12.12
CA THR A 366 -15.66 -10.86 -13.55
C THR A 366 -15.40 -9.52 -14.23
N ARG A 367 -16.29 -8.56 -14.04
CA ARG A 367 -16.13 -7.20 -14.59
C ARG A 367 -14.86 -6.52 -14.05
N TYR A 368 -14.59 -6.66 -12.76
CA TYR A 368 -13.43 -6.08 -12.09
C TYR A 368 -12.12 -6.65 -12.64
N ALA A 369 -12.00 -7.98 -12.71
CA ALA A 369 -10.81 -8.66 -13.19
C ALA A 369 -10.53 -8.35 -14.67
N GLU A 370 -11.57 -8.33 -15.51
CA GLU A 370 -11.44 -7.97 -16.92
C GLU A 370 -10.95 -6.53 -17.11
N LEU A 371 -11.56 -5.56 -16.43
CA LEU A 371 -11.12 -4.16 -16.54
C LEU A 371 -9.73 -3.94 -15.97
N ALA A 372 -9.38 -4.58 -14.85
CA ALA A 372 -8.09 -4.38 -14.23
C ALA A 372 -6.97 -4.99 -15.07
N CYS A 373 -7.21 -6.16 -15.67
CA CYS A 373 -6.28 -6.75 -16.61
C CYS A 373 -6.13 -5.87 -17.86
N ALA A 374 -7.24 -5.36 -18.40
CA ALA A 374 -7.22 -4.44 -19.53
C ALA A 374 -6.52 -3.11 -19.22
N ALA A 375 -6.58 -2.63 -17.97
CA ALA A 375 -5.94 -1.39 -17.54
C ALA A 375 -4.42 -1.55 -17.36
N PHE A 376 -3.99 -2.61 -16.68
CA PHE A 376 -2.61 -2.70 -16.16
C PHE A 376 -1.69 -3.66 -16.91
N LEU A 377 -2.22 -4.64 -17.65
CA LEU A 377 -1.39 -5.59 -18.41
C LEU A 377 -0.86 -5.02 -19.74
N PRO A 378 -1.63 -4.25 -20.54
CA PRO A 378 -1.10 -3.72 -21.80
C PRO A 378 0.13 -2.83 -21.66
N PRO A 379 0.23 -1.88 -20.70
CA PRO A 379 1.45 -1.08 -20.51
C PRO A 379 2.70 -1.95 -20.23
N MET A 380 2.53 -3.00 -19.43
CA MET A 380 3.58 -3.96 -19.10
C MET A 380 4.01 -4.76 -20.33
N ILE A 381 3.05 -5.33 -21.06
CA ILE A 381 3.31 -6.25 -22.17
C ILE A 381 3.89 -5.49 -23.37
N LYS A 382 3.33 -4.33 -23.71
CA LYS A 382 3.70 -3.58 -24.91
C LYS A 382 4.94 -2.74 -24.68
N HIS A 383 5.04 -2.08 -23.52
CA HIS A 383 6.04 -1.03 -23.29
C HIS A 383 7.04 -1.35 -22.18
N GLY A 384 6.95 -2.51 -21.54
CA GLY A 384 7.79 -2.81 -20.37
C GLY A 384 7.54 -1.85 -19.21
N PHE A 385 6.35 -1.24 -19.13
CA PHE A 385 6.00 -0.21 -18.15
C PHE A 385 5.06 -0.78 -17.08
N CYS A 386 5.53 -0.89 -15.85
CA CYS A 386 4.76 -1.38 -14.70
C CYS A 386 4.25 -0.23 -13.83
N PHE A 387 2.93 -0.06 -13.78
CA PHE A 387 2.26 0.68 -12.72
C PHE A 387 2.26 -0.13 -11.41
N GLU A 388 2.42 0.54 -10.27
CA GLU A 388 2.36 -0.10 -8.94
C GLU A 388 0.89 -0.30 -8.49
N ALA A 389 0.16 -1.17 -9.20
CA ALA A 389 -1.30 -1.34 -9.10
C ALA A 389 -1.77 -2.11 -7.84
N HIS A 390 -1.20 -1.81 -6.68
CA HIS A 390 -1.69 -2.31 -5.39
C HIS A 390 -2.90 -1.49 -4.91
N GLY A 391 -3.63 -2.00 -3.91
CA GLY A 391 -4.90 -1.43 -3.45
C GLY A 391 -4.85 0.06 -3.06
N GLN A 392 -3.76 0.53 -2.46
CA GLN A 392 -3.64 1.94 -2.00
C GLN A 392 -3.35 2.97 -3.11
N ASN A 393 -2.76 2.53 -4.22
CA ASN A 393 -2.41 3.39 -5.36
C ASN A 393 -3.47 3.33 -6.47
N THR A 394 -4.32 2.30 -6.45
CA THR A 394 -5.36 2.08 -7.45
C THR A 394 -6.70 2.62 -6.97
N LEU A 395 -7.33 3.45 -7.80
CA LEU A 395 -8.64 4.02 -7.56
C LEU A 395 -9.62 3.42 -8.57
N ALA A 396 -10.57 2.60 -8.12
CA ALA A 396 -11.63 2.06 -8.94
C ALA A 396 -12.63 3.16 -9.30
N ARG A 397 -12.93 3.29 -10.59
CA ARG A 397 -13.82 4.30 -11.15
C ARG A 397 -15.18 3.67 -11.45
N PHE A 398 -16.22 4.23 -10.85
CA PHE A 398 -17.59 3.80 -11.03
C PHE A 398 -18.40 4.92 -11.65
N ASP A 399 -19.31 4.56 -12.56
CA ASP A 399 -20.34 5.48 -13.00
C ASP A 399 -21.26 5.82 -11.82
N ARG A 400 -21.42 7.12 -11.52
CA ARG A 400 -22.10 7.59 -10.30
C ARG A 400 -23.59 7.25 -10.28
N HIS A 401 -24.21 7.08 -11.44
CA HIS A 401 -25.65 6.84 -11.57
C HIS A 401 -25.99 5.34 -11.52
N THR A 402 -25.25 4.53 -12.26
CA THR A 402 -25.48 3.09 -12.41
C THR A 402 -24.71 2.26 -11.39
N GLY A 403 -23.66 2.82 -10.77
CA GLY A 403 -22.75 2.09 -9.88
C GLY A 403 -21.88 1.06 -10.60
N GLN A 404 -21.85 1.05 -11.94
CA GLN A 404 -21.05 0.11 -12.69
C GLN A 404 -19.58 0.52 -12.72
N LEU A 405 -18.68 -0.45 -12.59
CA LEU A 405 -17.24 -0.24 -12.77
C LEU A 405 -16.94 0.08 -14.24
N ILE A 406 -16.30 1.22 -14.48
CA ILE A 406 -15.95 1.73 -15.81
C ILE A 406 -14.44 1.69 -16.08
N GLY A 407 -13.60 1.73 -15.05
CA GLY A 407 -12.16 1.65 -15.20
C GLY A 407 -11.40 1.90 -13.90
N PHE A 408 -10.16 2.34 -14.03
CA PHE A 408 -9.28 2.65 -12.91
C PHE A 408 -8.57 3.99 -13.11
N ALA A 409 -8.16 4.58 -12.00
CA ALA A 409 -7.12 5.60 -11.96
C ALA A 409 -5.95 5.08 -11.10
N ILE A 410 -4.75 5.56 -11.38
CA ILE A 410 -3.53 5.14 -10.70
C ILE A 410 -2.73 6.35 -10.27
N ARG A 411 -2.21 6.33 -9.04
CA ARG A 411 -1.34 7.38 -8.47
C ARG A 411 -0.03 6.80 -7.95
N ASP A 412 0.88 7.70 -7.62
CA ASP A 412 2.22 7.44 -7.08
C ASP A 412 3.18 6.82 -8.09
N PHE A 413 4.15 7.63 -8.54
CA PHE A 413 5.17 7.20 -9.49
C PHE A 413 6.48 6.77 -8.83
N GLY A 414 6.58 6.87 -7.50
CA GLY A 414 7.80 6.52 -6.76
C GLY A 414 8.13 5.02 -6.79
N GLY A 415 7.14 4.17 -7.07
CA GLY A 415 7.27 2.73 -7.13
C GLY A 415 7.05 2.12 -8.51
N LEU A 416 7.24 2.86 -9.60
CA LEU A 416 7.17 2.26 -10.94
C LEU A 416 8.31 1.26 -11.19
N ARG A 417 8.20 0.49 -12.28
CA ARG A 417 9.32 -0.24 -12.87
C ARG A 417 9.21 -0.15 -14.39
N ILE A 418 10.26 0.29 -15.07
CA ILE A 418 10.27 0.54 -16.51
C ILE A 418 11.48 -0.16 -17.11
N HIS A 419 11.24 -1.09 -18.02
CA HIS A 419 12.30 -1.73 -18.78
C HIS A 419 12.77 -0.80 -19.90
N ARG A 420 14.02 -0.32 -19.81
CA ARG A 420 14.51 0.78 -20.67
C ARG A 420 14.43 0.44 -22.16
N GLU A 421 15.02 -0.68 -22.57
CA GLU A 421 15.11 -1.06 -23.98
C GLU A 421 13.73 -1.22 -24.61
N GLN A 422 12.81 -1.89 -23.93
CA GLN A 422 11.46 -2.10 -24.45
C GLN A 422 10.65 -0.79 -24.50
N PHE A 423 10.77 0.06 -23.50
CA PHE A 423 10.04 1.33 -23.48
C PHE A 423 10.50 2.26 -24.61
N GLU A 424 11.81 2.44 -24.78
CA GLU A 424 12.36 3.33 -25.80
C GLU A 424 12.23 2.79 -27.23
N SER A 425 12.09 1.48 -27.41
CA SER A 425 11.85 0.87 -28.74
C SER A 425 10.39 0.87 -29.16
N THR A 426 9.46 1.03 -28.21
CA THR A 426 8.00 0.94 -28.47
C THR A 426 7.26 2.26 -28.27
N THR A 427 7.97 3.32 -27.89
CA THR A 427 7.42 4.65 -27.67
C THR A 427 8.31 5.71 -28.34
N PRO A 428 7.80 6.91 -28.64
CA PRO A 428 8.62 8.00 -29.19
C PRO A 428 9.51 8.68 -28.13
N PHE A 429 9.47 8.22 -26.88
CA PHE A 429 10.12 8.89 -25.76
C PHE A 429 11.46 8.26 -25.42
N LYS A 430 12.39 9.10 -24.96
CA LYS A 430 13.60 8.68 -24.27
C LYS A 430 13.40 8.79 -22.77
N LEU A 431 13.94 7.83 -22.01
CA LEU A 431 13.89 7.85 -20.56
C LEU A 431 14.98 8.79 -20.02
N ASP A 432 14.67 10.08 -20.04
CA ASP A 432 15.41 11.13 -19.33
C ASP A 432 14.89 11.20 -17.88
N LEU A 433 15.41 10.32 -17.04
CA LEU A 433 15.08 10.23 -15.63
C LEU A 433 16.34 10.44 -14.80
N PHE A 434 16.18 10.69 -13.50
CA PHE A 434 17.31 10.92 -12.61
C PHE A 434 18.33 9.76 -12.72
N PRO A 435 19.65 10.03 -12.77
CA PRO A 435 20.66 8.98 -12.91
C PRO A 435 20.52 7.85 -11.89
N ASN A 436 20.68 6.60 -12.32
CA ASN A 436 20.52 5.40 -11.47
C ASN A 436 19.16 5.31 -10.77
N SER A 437 18.10 5.89 -11.35
CA SER A 437 16.77 5.84 -10.76
C SER A 437 16.32 4.39 -10.54
N CYS A 438 15.88 4.09 -9.32
CA CYS A 438 15.44 2.75 -8.91
C CYS A 438 14.16 2.26 -9.61
N ILE A 439 13.51 3.08 -10.45
CA ILE A 439 12.35 2.67 -11.23
C ILE A 439 12.73 2.20 -12.64
N VAL A 440 13.97 2.41 -13.10
CA VAL A 440 14.42 1.93 -14.40
C VAL A 440 15.17 0.61 -14.19
N THR A 441 14.97 -0.34 -15.10
CA THR A 441 15.65 -1.63 -15.06
C THR A 441 16.01 -2.09 -16.46
N ASP A 442 17.06 -2.91 -16.53
CA ASP A 442 17.48 -3.62 -17.73
C ASP A 442 17.02 -5.10 -17.70
N ASP A 443 16.33 -5.52 -16.63
CA ASP A 443 15.72 -6.85 -16.52
C ASP A 443 14.19 -6.76 -16.57
N ILE A 444 13.62 -7.18 -17.70
CA ILE A 444 12.16 -7.25 -17.90
C ILE A 444 11.46 -8.18 -16.90
N MET A 445 12.16 -9.16 -16.31
CA MET A 445 11.57 -10.07 -15.32
C MET A 445 11.19 -9.34 -14.04
N GLU A 446 11.88 -8.25 -13.68
CA GLU A 446 11.51 -7.41 -12.54
C GLU A 446 10.19 -6.68 -12.78
N VAL A 447 9.93 -6.25 -14.01
CA VAL A 447 8.66 -5.63 -14.43
C VAL A 447 7.52 -6.64 -14.27
N TYR A 448 7.69 -7.86 -14.78
CA TYR A 448 6.67 -8.92 -14.66
C TYR A 448 6.44 -9.36 -13.21
N THR A 449 7.50 -9.49 -12.42
CA THR A 449 7.41 -9.85 -11.00
C THR A 449 6.66 -8.77 -10.22
N LYS A 450 6.93 -7.49 -10.52
CA LYS A 450 6.29 -6.37 -9.84
C LYS A 450 4.81 -6.25 -10.17
N VAL A 451 4.40 -6.39 -11.43
CA VAL A 451 2.98 -6.39 -11.79
C VAL A 451 2.25 -7.54 -11.10
N PHE A 452 2.82 -8.74 -11.11
CA PHE A 452 2.22 -9.89 -10.42
C PHE A 452 2.03 -9.63 -8.92
N HIS A 453 3.07 -9.12 -8.26
CA HIS A 453 3.04 -8.81 -6.85
C HIS A 453 1.98 -7.75 -6.52
N CYS A 454 1.95 -6.63 -7.25
CA CYS A 454 1.04 -5.53 -6.96
C CYS A 454 -0.41 -5.86 -7.33
N LEU A 455 -0.65 -6.32 -8.56
CA LEU A 455 -2.00 -6.53 -9.11
C LEU A 455 -2.62 -7.84 -8.61
N ILE A 456 -1.88 -8.96 -8.64
CA ILE A 456 -2.44 -10.27 -8.33
C ILE A 456 -2.39 -10.54 -6.82
N GLN A 457 -1.20 -10.51 -6.22
CA GLN A 457 -1.02 -10.86 -4.80
C GLN A 457 -1.55 -9.77 -3.86
N GLY A 458 -1.20 -8.51 -4.12
CA GLY A 458 -1.50 -7.38 -3.24
C GLY A 458 -2.90 -6.80 -3.40
N HIS A 459 -3.56 -7.05 -4.54
CA HIS A 459 -4.82 -6.41 -4.88
C HIS A 459 -5.93 -7.43 -5.18
N MET A 460 -5.85 -8.22 -6.26
CA MET A 460 -6.91 -9.17 -6.63
C MET A 460 -7.16 -10.22 -5.55
N ASN A 461 -6.11 -10.77 -4.93
CA ASN A 461 -6.24 -11.71 -3.83
C ASN A 461 -7.11 -11.17 -2.69
N ARG A 462 -6.93 -9.88 -2.34
CA ARG A 462 -7.74 -9.24 -1.29
C ARG A 462 -9.20 -9.12 -1.70
N LEU A 463 -9.46 -8.74 -2.95
CA LEU A 463 -10.83 -8.61 -3.44
C LEU A 463 -11.54 -9.95 -3.55
N VAL A 464 -10.88 -10.99 -4.06
CA VAL A 464 -11.41 -12.36 -4.15
C VAL A 464 -11.82 -12.87 -2.77
N ARG A 465 -10.99 -12.63 -1.74
CA ARG A 465 -11.30 -12.96 -0.34
C ARG A 465 -12.45 -12.12 0.21
N ALA A 466 -12.47 -10.81 -0.03
CA ALA A 466 -13.55 -9.92 0.40
C ALA A 466 -14.91 -10.27 -0.21
N LEU A 467 -14.93 -10.87 -1.41
CA LEU A 467 -16.13 -11.36 -2.09
C LEU A 467 -16.54 -12.79 -1.69
N ASP A 468 -15.77 -13.44 -0.81
CA ASP A 468 -15.98 -14.82 -0.37
C ASP A 468 -15.90 -15.85 -1.52
N LEU A 469 -14.99 -15.62 -2.47
CA LEU A 469 -14.79 -16.46 -3.65
C LEU A 469 -13.43 -17.16 -3.69
N HIS A 470 -12.64 -17.04 -2.62
CA HIS A 470 -11.29 -17.59 -2.53
C HIS A 470 -11.32 -19.13 -2.43
N TYR A 471 -11.98 -19.67 -1.41
CA TYR A 471 -11.95 -21.11 -1.13
C TYR A 471 -12.88 -21.93 -2.02
N SER A 472 -13.91 -21.32 -2.59
CA SER A 472 -14.69 -21.95 -3.67
C SER A 472 -13.91 -22.06 -4.98
N ARG A 473 -12.73 -21.43 -5.07
CA ARG A 473 -11.82 -21.39 -6.24
C ARG A 473 -12.39 -20.71 -7.49
N LYS A 474 -13.70 -20.45 -7.52
CA LYS A 474 -14.40 -19.71 -8.59
C LYS A 474 -13.77 -18.34 -8.84
N GLY A 475 -13.40 -17.62 -7.77
CA GLY A 475 -12.77 -16.31 -7.89
C GLY A 475 -11.46 -16.35 -8.67
N TRP A 476 -10.63 -17.37 -8.43
CA TRP A 476 -9.38 -17.57 -9.14
C TRP A 476 -9.56 -18.12 -10.55
N THR A 477 -10.58 -18.94 -10.80
CA THR A 477 -10.99 -19.31 -12.17
C THR A 477 -11.27 -18.05 -13.00
N ILE A 478 -11.99 -17.08 -12.44
CA ILE A 478 -12.32 -15.80 -13.10
C ILE A 478 -11.06 -14.96 -13.35
N VAL A 479 -10.26 -14.73 -12.30
CA VAL A 479 -9.04 -13.90 -12.40
C VAL A 479 -8.05 -14.51 -13.39
N ARG A 480 -7.82 -15.83 -13.33
CA ARG A 480 -6.94 -16.53 -14.26
C ARG A 480 -7.41 -16.37 -15.71
N LYS A 481 -8.70 -16.58 -15.98
CA LYS A 481 -9.28 -16.39 -17.32
C LYS A 481 -9.08 -14.96 -17.83
N ALA A 482 -9.20 -13.95 -16.98
CA ALA A 482 -8.93 -12.57 -17.35
C ALA A 482 -7.44 -12.34 -17.68
N VAL A 483 -6.53 -12.90 -16.89
CA VAL A 483 -5.07 -12.81 -17.13
C VAL A 483 -4.68 -13.52 -18.43
N GLU A 484 -5.20 -14.72 -18.69
CA GLU A 484 -4.89 -15.53 -19.88
C GLU A 484 -5.32 -14.85 -21.20
N LYS A 485 -6.27 -13.91 -21.18
CA LYS A 485 -6.61 -13.09 -22.36
C LYS A 485 -5.47 -12.17 -22.81
N HIS A 486 -4.57 -11.81 -21.90
CA HIS A 486 -3.47 -10.88 -22.17
C HIS A 486 -2.10 -11.56 -22.11
N VAL A 487 -1.93 -12.52 -21.21
CA VAL A 487 -0.66 -13.21 -20.95
C VAL A 487 -0.79 -14.67 -21.35
N GLY A 488 -0.25 -15.02 -22.52
CA GLY A 488 -0.18 -16.41 -22.96
C GLY A 488 0.82 -17.23 -22.13
N ALA A 489 0.54 -18.51 -21.89
CA ALA A 489 1.37 -19.37 -21.03
C ALA A 489 2.83 -19.49 -21.52
N ALA A 490 3.06 -19.45 -22.84
CA ALA A 490 4.40 -19.52 -23.43
C ALA A 490 5.16 -18.17 -23.44
N SER A 491 4.50 -17.06 -23.13
CA SER A 491 5.14 -15.74 -23.07
C SER A 491 6.13 -15.67 -21.89
N PRO A 492 7.15 -14.78 -21.93
CA PRO A 492 8.08 -14.59 -20.81
C PRO A 492 7.37 -14.35 -19.47
N ALA A 493 6.34 -13.50 -19.45
CA ALA A 493 5.52 -13.27 -18.26
C ALA A 493 4.71 -14.52 -17.86
N GLY A 494 4.11 -15.24 -18.82
CA GLY A 494 3.33 -16.46 -18.56
C GLY A 494 4.17 -17.58 -17.94
N LYS A 495 5.42 -17.75 -18.40
CA LYS A 495 6.38 -18.70 -17.81
C LYS A 495 6.69 -18.39 -16.34
N LEU A 496 6.58 -17.14 -15.90
CA LEU A 496 6.71 -16.76 -14.50
C LEU A 496 5.38 -16.93 -13.75
N TRP A 497 4.27 -16.49 -14.33
CA TRP A 497 2.99 -16.32 -13.63
C TRP A 497 2.15 -17.59 -13.50
N PHE A 498 2.43 -18.64 -14.28
CA PHE A 498 1.68 -19.90 -14.26
C PHE A 498 2.46 -21.08 -13.69
N LYS A 499 3.51 -20.80 -12.90
CA LYS A 499 4.23 -21.79 -12.08
C LYS A 499 3.46 -22.13 -10.81
N GLU A 500 3.80 -23.25 -10.18
CA GLU A 500 3.23 -23.67 -8.89
C GLU A 500 3.60 -22.69 -7.76
N THR A 501 4.82 -22.17 -7.77
CA THR A 501 5.26 -21.14 -6.82
C THR A 501 5.60 -19.84 -7.54
N VAL A 502 5.54 -18.75 -6.78
CA VAL A 502 5.83 -17.40 -7.26
C VAL A 502 6.64 -16.63 -6.23
N PRO A 503 7.47 -15.66 -6.66
CA PRO A 503 8.19 -14.79 -5.74
C PRO A 503 7.23 -14.06 -4.77
N TYR A 504 7.60 -14.05 -3.50
CA TYR A 504 6.91 -13.33 -2.43
C TYR A 504 7.86 -12.35 -1.75
N LYS A 505 7.42 -11.11 -1.57
CA LYS A 505 8.25 -10.08 -0.94
C LYS A 505 8.37 -10.34 0.56
N ALA A 506 9.59 -10.61 1.02
CA ALA A 506 9.90 -11.02 2.38
C ALA A 506 10.21 -9.81 3.28
N PHE A 507 9.16 -9.18 3.81
CA PHE A 507 9.26 -7.93 4.57
C PHE A 507 10.08 -8.07 5.85
N LEU A 508 9.98 -9.19 6.57
CA LEU A 508 10.73 -9.40 7.81
C LEU A 508 12.22 -9.63 7.54
N ARG A 509 12.57 -10.45 6.54
CA ARG A 509 13.96 -10.65 6.12
C ARG A 509 14.59 -9.37 5.61
N MET A 510 13.86 -8.58 4.83
CA MET A 510 14.31 -7.24 4.40
C MET A 510 14.65 -6.35 5.61
N LYS A 511 13.87 -6.44 6.70
CA LYS A 511 14.11 -5.69 7.94
C LYS A 511 15.33 -6.19 8.71
N LEU A 512 15.54 -7.51 8.78
CA LEU A 512 16.72 -8.11 9.43
C LEU A 512 18.01 -7.74 8.67
N ASP A 513 17.95 -7.64 7.34
CA ASP A 513 19.08 -7.23 6.48
C ASP A 513 19.23 -5.70 6.36
N HIS A 514 18.41 -4.90 7.03
CA HIS A 514 18.35 -3.44 6.89
C HIS A 514 18.14 -2.94 5.44
N LYS A 515 17.51 -3.74 4.58
CA LYS A 515 17.21 -3.41 3.17
C LYS A 515 15.86 -2.71 3.06
N TYR A 516 15.89 -1.46 2.57
CA TYR A 516 14.68 -0.64 2.37
C TYR A 516 14.34 -0.37 0.89
N ARG A 517 15.32 -0.56 -0.01
CA ARG A 517 15.16 -0.41 -1.48
C ARG A 517 15.27 -1.71 -2.23
N ASP A 518 16.15 -2.59 -1.78
CA ASP A 518 16.34 -3.91 -2.37
C ASP A 518 15.31 -4.89 -1.85
N TYR A 519 14.82 -5.76 -2.72
CA TYR A 519 13.81 -6.75 -2.37
C TYR A 519 14.47 -8.09 -2.08
N ILE A 520 14.09 -8.69 -0.95
CA ILE A 520 14.35 -10.11 -0.68
C ILE A 520 13.08 -10.86 -1.02
N TYR A 521 13.21 -11.90 -1.84
CA TYR A 521 12.11 -12.76 -2.23
C TYR A 521 12.18 -14.12 -1.52
N GLY A 522 11.02 -14.63 -1.13
CA GLY A 522 10.79 -16.05 -0.86
C GLY A 522 9.95 -16.64 -1.98
N GLU A 523 9.56 -17.91 -1.85
CA GLU A 523 8.58 -18.53 -2.73
C GLU A 523 7.34 -18.93 -1.93
N ILE A 524 6.16 -18.64 -2.49
CA ILE A 524 4.87 -19.07 -1.93
C ILE A 524 4.03 -19.76 -3.02
N PRO A 525 3.03 -20.58 -2.64
CA PRO A 525 2.07 -21.12 -3.58
C PRO A 525 1.38 -20.03 -4.41
N ASN A 526 1.26 -20.29 -5.70
CA ASN A 526 0.70 -19.35 -6.66
C ASN A 526 -0.84 -19.39 -6.65
N VAL A 527 -1.43 -18.29 -6.20
CA VAL A 527 -2.89 -18.14 -6.15
C VAL A 527 -3.59 -18.24 -7.51
N LEU A 528 -2.92 -17.97 -8.65
CA LEU A 528 -3.50 -18.22 -9.98
C LEU A 528 -3.66 -19.70 -10.32
N MET A 529 -3.00 -20.58 -9.55
CA MET A 529 -3.12 -22.03 -9.70
C MET A 529 -4.29 -22.60 -8.90
N LEU A 530 -4.87 -21.85 -7.94
CA LEU A 530 -6.02 -22.22 -7.11
C LEU A 530 -7.36 -22.18 -7.87
N THR A 531 -7.46 -22.85 -9.01
CA THR A 531 -8.69 -22.89 -9.83
C THR A 531 -9.52 -24.14 -9.57
N GLU A 532 -10.80 -24.13 -9.96
CA GLU A 532 -11.69 -25.30 -9.84
C GLU A 532 -11.19 -26.53 -10.62
N LYS A 533 -10.39 -26.31 -11.67
CA LYS A 533 -9.78 -27.38 -12.48
C LYS A 533 -8.57 -28.02 -11.81
N ASN A 534 -7.91 -27.31 -10.90
CA ASN A 534 -6.68 -27.76 -10.26
C ASN A 534 -6.94 -28.16 -8.81
N LYS A 535 -7.59 -29.31 -8.62
CA LYS A 535 -8.03 -29.81 -7.30
C LYS A 535 -6.88 -30.21 -6.37
N ASN A 536 -5.71 -30.49 -6.94
CA ASN A 536 -4.51 -30.92 -6.20
C ASN A 536 -3.71 -29.76 -5.60
N PHE A 537 -4.15 -28.52 -5.84
CA PHE A 537 -3.54 -27.28 -5.37
C PHE A 537 -4.35 -26.66 -4.24
#